data_AF-A0A857NFM8-F1
#
_entry.id   AF-A0A857NFM8-F1
#
_cell.length_a   1.000
_cell.length_b   1.000
_cell.length_c   1.000
_cell.angle_alpha   90.00
_cell.angle_beta   90.00
_cell.angle_gamma   90.00
#
_symmetry.space_group_name_H-M   'P 1'
#
loop_
_entity.id
_entity.type
_entity.pdbx_description
1 polymer ?
#
loop_
_entity_poly.entity_id
_entity_poly.type
_entity_poly.pdbx_seq_one_letter_code
_entity_poly.pdbx_strand_id
1 'polypeptide(L)' 'MFSRDKDKLALAKGMMLLSISAAILAGLGSVGYDIYLASTQWMLVAVLLAAWSVYCLAEAQFQLKR' A
#
# COMPACT_ATOMS: atom_id res chain seq x y z
N MET A 1 19.06 -1.33 -3.61
CA MET A 1 18.35 -1.21 -2.33
C MET A 1 18.77 -2.39 -1.44
N PHE A 2 19.52 -2.12 -0.37
CA PHE A 2 20.38 -3.08 0.34
C PHE A 2 19.75 -3.55 1.68
N SER A 3 18.49 -3.97 1.68
CA SER A 3 17.78 -4.45 2.88
C SER A 3 17.61 -5.97 2.85
N ARG A 4 17.72 -6.64 4.01
CA ARG A 4 17.66 -8.11 4.12
C ARG A 4 16.27 -8.61 3.74
N ASP A 5 16.12 -9.83 3.26
CA ASP A 5 14.83 -10.31 2.70
C ASP A 5 13.66 -10.30 3.70
N LYS A 6 13.95 -10.49 5.00
CA LYS A 6 12.96 -10.30 6.08
C LYS A 6 12.45 -8.86 6.17
N ASP A 7 13.31 -7.87 5.91
CA ASP A 7 12.96 -6.45 5.96
C ASP A 7 12.05 -6.08 4.78
N LYS A 8 12.30 -6.66 3.59
CA LYS A 8 11.46 -6.48 2.41
C LYS A 8 10.04 -7.03 2.61
N LEU A 9 9.93 -8.18 3.26
CA LEU A 9 8.64 -8.81 3.55
C LEU A 9 7.86 -8.05 4.64
N ALA A 10 8.55 -7.55 5.66
CA ALA A 10 7.95 -6.67 6.67
C ALA A 10 7.48 -5.35 6.06
N LEU A 11 8.28 -4.76 5.17
CA LEU A 11 7.96 -3.54 4.45
C LEU A 11 6.73 -3.73 3.54
N ALA A 12 6.66 -4.80 2.76
CA ALA A 12 5.49 -5.12 1.95
C ALA A 12 4.21 -5.24 2.80
N LYS A 13 4.26 -5.97 3.92
CA LYS A 13 3.12 -6.09 4.85
C LYS A 13 2.70 -4.73 5.44
N GLY A 14 3.66 -3.89 5.82
CA GLY A 14 3.38 -2.54 6.31
C GLY A 14 2.72 -1.66 5.26
N MET A 15 3.20 -1.69 4.02
CA MET A 15 2.62 -0.94 2.89
C MET A 15 1.22 -1.43 2.53
N MET A 16 0.96 -2.75 2.61
CA MET A 16 -0.38 -3.33 2.46
C MET A 16 -1.35 -2.79 3.51
N LEU A 17 -0.95 -2.75 4.78
CA LEU A 17 -1.78 -2.20 5.86
C LEU A 17 -2.06 -0.72 5.66
N LEU A 18 -1.06 0.06 5.26
CA LEU A 18 -1.23 1.48 4.95
C LEU A 18 -2.18 1.71 3.76
N SER A 19 -2.11 0.87 2.72
CA SER A 19 -3.05 0.90 1.59
C SER A 19 -4.49 0.68 2.05
N ILE A 20 -4.73 -0.31 2.91
CA ILE A 20 -6.06 -0.60 3.46
C ILE A 20 -6.57 0.60 4.27
N SER A 21 -5.74 1.20 5.14
CA SER A 21 -6.15 2.39 5.89
C SER A 21 -6.46 3.59 4.98
N ALA A 22 -5.69 3.78 3.90
CA ALA A 22 -5.95 4.82 2.91
C ALA A 22 -7.27 4.57 2.16
N ALA A 23 -7.59 3.31 1.83
CA ALA A 23 -8.88 2.97 1.22
C ALA A 23 -10.07 3.25 2.17
N ILE A 24 -9.91 2.98 3.47
CA ILE A 24 -10.93 3.34 4.48
C ILE A 24 -11.11 4.85 4.57
N LEU A 25 -10.02 5.61 4.59
CA LEU A 25 -10.04 7.08 4.57
C LEU A 25 -10.71 7.63 3.29
N ALA A 26 -10.48 6.99 2.13
CA ALA A 26 -11.19 7.32 0.90
C ALA A 26 -12.71 7.08 1.02
N GLY A 27 -13.11 5.97 1.65
CA GLY A 27 -14.51 5.68 1.94
C GLY A 27 -15.13 6.69 2.90
N LEU A 28 -14.43 7.09 3.96
CA LEU A 28 -14.90 8.11 4.91
C LEU A 28 -14.99 9.50 4.25
N GLY A 29 -14.04 9.84 3.37
CA GLY A 29 -14.08 11.05 2.56
C GLY A 29 -15.35 11.17 1.71
N SER A 30 -15.90 10.03 1.28
CA SER A 30 -17.11 9.98 0.46
C SER A 30 -18.42 10.26 1.21
N VAL A 31 -18.41 10.24 2.55
CA VAL A 31 -19.63 10.37 3.38
C VAL A 31 -19.76 11.74 4.05
N GLY A 32 -18.65 12.45 4.28
CA GLY A 32 -18.62 13.50 5.31
C GLY A 32 -18.43 14.95 4.85
N TYR A 33 -17.39 15.25 4.05
CA TYR A 33 -16.86 16.63 4.03
C TYR A 33 -16.28 17.11 2.68
N ASP A 34 -15.82 16.21 1.79
CA ASP A 34 -15.39 16.57 0.43
C ASP A 34 -15.31 15.30 -0.46
N ILE A 35 -16.43 14.96 -1.09
CA ILE A 35 -16.63 13.69 -1.83
C ILE A 35 -15.59 13.49 -2.93
N TYR A 36 -15.24 14.55 -3.64
CA TYR A 36 -14.43 14.44 -4.84
C TYR A 36 -12.95 14.59 -4.56
N LEU A 37 -12.55 15.61 -3.80
CA LEU A 37 -11.13 15.93 -3.70
C LEU A 37 -10.42 15.02 -2.70
N ALA A 38 -10.98 14.85 -1.50
CA ALA A 38 -10.36 14.02 -0.48
C ALA A 38 -10.43 12.52 -0.82
N SER A 39 -11.59 12.03 -1.25
CA SER A 39 -11.77 10.58 -1.52
C SER A 39 -10.89 10.07 -2.66
N THR A 40 -10.75 10.85 -3.73
CA THR A 40 -9.91 10.45 -4.88
C THR A 40 -8.43 10.49 -4.54
N GLN A 41 -7.98 11.45 -3.71
CA GLN A 41 -6.60 11.52 -3.23
C GLN A 41 -6.23 10.29 -2.38
N TRP A 42 -7.07 9.93 -1.42
CA TRP A 42 -6.85 8.74 -0.59
C TRP A 42 -6.92 7.44 -1.40
N MET A 43 -7.79 7.39 -2.42
CA MET A 43 -7.86 6.25 -3.35
C MET A 43 -6.56 6.10 -4.17
N LEU A 44 -6.02 7.19 -4.70
CA LEU A 44 -4.75 7.16 -5.46
C LEU A 44 -3.58 6.70 -4.57
N VAL A 45 -3.51 7.18 -3.33
CA VAL A 45 -2.51 6.74 -2.35
C VAL A 45 -2.66 5.25 -2.03
N ALA A 46 -3.90 4.78 -1.84
CA ALA A 46 -4.17 3.37 -1.57
C ALA A 46 -3.69 2.47 -2.72
N VAL A 47 -3.99 2.84 -3.97
CA VAL A 47 -3.58 2.10 -5.17
C VAL A 47 -2.05 2.08 -5.30
N LEU A 48 -1.38 3.21 -5.10
CA LEU A 48 0.08 3.29 -5.21
C LEU A 48 0.78 2.42 -4.16
N LEU A 49 0.31 2.48 -2.91
CA LEU A 49 0.83 1.65 -1.82
C LEU A 49 0.56 0.16 -2.04
N ALA A 50 -0.60 -0.20 -2.59
CA ALA A 50 -0.91 -1.58 -2.95
C ALA A 50 0.02 -2.09 -4.05
N ALA A 51 0.20 -1.32 -5.12
CA ALA A 51 1.08 -1.69 -6.23
C ALA A 51 2.53 -1.90 -5.75
N TRP A 52 3.03 -0.99 -4.92
CA TRP A 52 4.39 -1.10 -4.38
C TRP A 52 4.55 -2.23 -3.38
N SER A 53 3.55 -2.47 -2.54
CA SER A 53 3.49 -3.62 -1.63
C SER A 53 3.62 -4.95 -2.40
N VAL A 54 2.84 -5.11 -3.48
CA VAL A 54 2.86 -6.31 -4.32
C VAL A 54 4.22 -6.47 -5.01
N TYR A 55 4.81 -5.39 -5.51
CA TYR A 55 6.15 -5.42 -6.09
C TYR A 55 7.21 -5.88 -5.08
N CYS A 56 7.25 -5.28 -3.89
CA CYS A 56 8.19 -5.66 -2.84
C CYS A 56 7.98 -7.11 -2.37
N LEU A 57 6.72 -7.57 -2.29
CA LEU A 57 6.40 -8.95 -1.96
C LEU A 57 6.91 -9.92 -3.04
N ALA A 58 6.69 -9.58 -4.31
CA ALA A 58 7.15 -10.35 -5.45
C ALA A 58 8.68 -10.46 -5.45
N GLU A 59 9.41 -9.35 -5.31
CA GLU A 59 10.88 -9.37 -5.21
C GLU A 59 11.37 -10.23 -4.05
N ALA A 60 10.75 -10.12 -2.87
CA ALA A 60 11.13 -10.92 -1.71
C ALA A 60 10.91 -12.42 -1.96
N GLN A 61 9.80 -12.80 -2.59
CA GLN A 61 9.50 -14.21 -2.91
C GLN A 61 10.39 -14.78 -4.03
N PHE A 62 10.67 -14.01 -5.08
CA PHE A 62 11.54 -14.46 -6.17
C PHE A 62 13.01 -14.59 -5.76
N GLN A 63 13.50 -13.75 -4.85
CA GLN A 63 14.86 -13.87 -4.30
C GLN A 63 14.98 -15.04 -3.30
N LEU A 64 13.92 -15.32 -2.52
CA LEU A 64 13.90 -16.47 -1.60
C LEU A 64 13.91 -17.83 -2.31
N LYS A 65 13.50 -17.87 -3.59
CA LYS A 65 13.36 -19.11 -4.36
C LYS A 65 14.56 -19.42 -5.26
N ARG A 66 15.60 -18.59 -5.27
CA ARG A 66 16.84 -18.76 -6.04
C ARG A 66 17.96 -19.27 -5.13
#